data_AF-A0A665T0H0-F1
#
_entry.id   AF-A0A665T0H0-F1
#
_cell.length_a   1.000
_cell.length_b   1.000
_cell.length_c   1.000
_cell.angle_alpha   90.00
_cell.angle_beta   90.00
_cell.angle_gamma   90.00
#
_symmetry.space_group_name_H-M   'P 1'
#
loop_
_entity.id
_entity.type
_entity.pdbx_description
1 polymer ?
#
loop_
_entity_poly.entity_id
_entity_poly.type
_entity_poly.pdbx_seq_one_letter_code
_entity_poly.pdbx_strand_id
1 'polypeptide(L)'
;MGSKVSSKMAAPAARVIQAVRPHAPLIKFPNRQGIPKPNAQEASKILAVNFPQDKTSPLAAAPPLSSKPITPIPGTPDTLASIQLLPARYRRRPMTVDEMDYIQRGGPE
;
A
#
# COMPACT_ATOMS: atom_id res chain seq x y z
N MET A 1 -7.80 -41.74 -73.90
CA MET A 1 -8.34 -41.03 -72.72
C MET A 1 -7.37 -39.95 -72.30
N GLY A 2 -7.83 -38.71 -72.19
CA GLY A 2 -7.02 -37.59 -71.72
C GLY A 2 -6.96 -37.51 -70.20
N SER A 3 -5.86 -36.96 -69.69
CA SER A 3 -5.82 -36.38 -68.34
C SER A 3 -4.99 -35.09 -68.41
N LYS A 4 -5.71 -33.97 -68.48
CA LYS A 4 -5.20 -32.64 -68.14
C LYS A 4 -5.64 -32.39 -66.70
N VAL A 5 -4.73 -32.35 -65.73
CA VAL A 5 -4.97 -31.60 -64.49
C VAL A 5 -3.71 -30.79 -64.16
N SER A 6 -3.77 -29.51 -64.52
CA SER A 6 -2.81 -28.49 -64.13
C SER A 6 -3.01 -28.20 -62.65
N SER A 7 -2.09 -28.65 -61.80
CA SER A 7 -2.04 -28.24 -60.39
C SER A 7 -1.64 -26.76 -60.30
N LYS A 8 -2.63 -25.87 -60.18
CA LYS A 8 -2.44 -24.50 -59.68
C LYS A 8 -2.86 -24.48 -58.23
N MET A 9 -1.91 -24.59 -57.30
CA MET A 9 -2.15 -24.27 -55.89
C MET A 9 -1.55 -22.91 -55.59
N ALA A 10 -2.43 -21.96 -55.32
CA ALA A 10 -2.14 -20.59 -54.95
C ALA A 10 -1.34 -20.56 -53.64
N ALA A 11 -0.19 -19.87 -53.67
CA ALA A 11 0.56 -19.55 -52.46
C ALA A 11 -0.29 -18.62 -51.57
N PRO A 12 -0.41 -18.88 -50.26
CA PRO A 12 -1.08 -17.95 -49.35
C PRO A 12 -0.21 -16.70 -49.21
N ALA A 13 -0.61 -15.61 -49.86
CA ALA A 13 -0.05 -14.29 -49.62
C ALA A 13 -0.32 -13.92 -48.16
N ALA A 14 0.71 -14.02 -47.32
CA ALA A 14 0.64 -13.65 -45.90
C ALA A 14 0.29 -12.15 -45.80
N ARG A 15 -0.87 -11.85 -45.22
CA ARG A 15 -1.27 -10.47 -44.92
C ARG A 15 -0.37 -9.94 -43.80
N VAL A 16 0.51 -9.00 -44.13
CA VAL A 16 1.32 -8.27 -43.17
C VAL A 16 0.39 -7.31 -42.42
N ILE A 17 -0.04 -7.68 -41.22
CA ILE A 17 -0.82 -6.78 -40.35
C ILE A 17 0.15 -5.81 -39.72
N GLN A 18 0.17 -4.57 -40.21
CA GLN A 18 0.89 -3.48 -39.55
C GLN A 18 0.18 -3.15 -38.23
N ALA A 19 0.77 -3.58 -37.11
CA ALA A 19 0.26 -3.25 -35.79
C ALA A 19 0.49 -1.77 -35.49
N VAL A 20 -0.55 -0.94 -35.65
CA VAL A 20 -0.54 0.47 -35.24
C VAL A 20 -0.79 0.54 -33.74
N ARG A 21 0.14 1.13 -32.99
CA ARG A 21 -0.03 1.34 -31.54
C ARG A 21 -1.13 2.38 -31.30
N PRO A 22 -2.22 2.04 -30.59
CA PRO A 22 -3.24 3.01 -30.25
C PRO A 22 -2.66 4.09 -29.32
N HIS A 23 -3.04 5.35 -29.55
CA HIS A 23 -2.61 6.48 -28.73
C HIS A 23 -3.33 6.46 -27.37
N ALA A 24 -2.57 6.51 -26.27
CA ALA A 24 -3.12 6.63 -24.92
C ALA A 24 -3.22 8.12 -24.54
N PRO A 25 -4.43 8.66 -24.31
CA PRO A 25 -4.60 10.06 -23.95
C PRO A 25 -4.02 10.38 -22.56
N LEU A 26 -3.45 11.58 -22.42
CA LEU A 26 -2.96 12.07 -21.13
C LEU A 26 -4.12 12.39 -20.19
N ILE A 27 -3.91 12.14 -18.89
CA ILE A 27 -4.85 12.55 -17.84
C ILE A 27 -4.96 14.08 -17.80
N LYS A 28 -6.18 14.60 -17.67
CA LYS A 28 -6.44 16.03 -17.53
C LYS A 28 -6.75 16.35 -16.08
N PHE A 29 -6.06 17.35 -15.53
CA PHE A 29 -6.37 17.86 -14.19
C PHE A 29 -7.47 18.93 -14.28
N PRO A 30 -8.41 18.96 -13.32
CA PRO A 30 -9.43 20.01 -13.25
C PRO A 30 -8.81 21.41 -13.12
N ASN A 31 -9.42 22.40 -13.78
CA ASN A 31 -9.01 23.79 -13.65
C ASN A 31 -9.26 24.28 -12.21
N ARG A 32 -8.20 24.72 -11.52
CA ARG A 32 -8.26 25.17 -10.11
C ARG A 32 -8.44 26.68 -9.96
N GLN A 33 -8.71 27.42 -11.04
CA GLN A 33 -8.82 28.88 -11.03
C GLN A 33 -9.99 29.44 -10.21
N GLY A 34 -10.96 28.60 -9.78
CA GLY A 34 -12.10 29.01 -8.96
C GLY A 34 -12.26 28.26 -7.63
N ILE A 35 -11.36 27.31 -7.33
CA ILE A 35 -11.41 26.56 -6.07
C ILE A 35 -10.48 27.28 -5.09
N PRO A 36 -11.00 27.95 -4.05
CA PRO A 36 -10.15 28.54 -3.03
C PRO A 36 -9.27 27.43 -2.44
N LYS A 37 -7.96 27.64 -2.43
CA LYS A 37 -7.00 26.70 -1.84
C LYS A 37 -7.48 26.39 -0.42
N PRO A 38 -7.81 25.13 -0.08
CA PRO A 38 -8.35 24.82 1.23
C PRO A 38 -7.33 25.30 2.27
N ASN A 39 -7.75 26.24 3.12
CA ASN A 39 -6.92 26.78 4.17
C ASN A 39 -6.59 25.60 5.10
N ALA A 40 -5.29 25.34 5.33
CA ALA A 40 -4.85 24.23 6.18
C ALA A 40 -5.50 24.27 7.58
N GLN A 41 -5.85 25.48 8.04
CA GLN A 41 -6.53 25.72 9.31
C GLN A 41 -8.02 25.34 9.33
N GLU A 42 -8.69 25.29 8.19
CA GLU A 42 -10.09 24.84 8.11
C GLU A 42 -10.18 23.31 7.94
N ALA A 43 -9.24 22.73 7.19
CA ALA A 43 -9.11 21.29 7.06
C ALA A 43 -8.85 20.60 8.42
N SER A 44 -8.04 21.21 9.29
CA SER A 44 -7.77 20.69 10.64
C SER A 44 -8.99 20.76 11.57
N LYS A 45 -9.81 21.80 11.46
CA LYS A 45 -11.05 21.94 12.25
C LYS A 45 -12.08 20.87 11.89
N ILE A 46 -12.22 20.55 10.60
CA ILE A 46 -13.13 19.49 10.14
C ILE A 46 -12.68 18.12 10.66
N LEU A 47 -11.37 17.87 10.74
CA LEU A 47 -10.83 16.63 11.29
C LEU A 47 -11.08 16.50 12.82
N ALA A 48 -11.01 17.61 13.55
CA ALA A 48 -11.19 17.64 15.00
C ALA A 48 -12.65 17.37 15.45
N VAL A 49 -13.64 17.70 14.63
CA VAL A 49 -15.07 17.50 14.97
C VAL A 49 -15.51 16.03 14.82
N ASN A 50 -14.78 15.21 14.07
CA ASN A 50 -15.15 13.81 13.82
C ASN A 50 -14.52 12.80 14.81
N PHE A 51 -13.78 13.25 15.82
CA PHE A 51 -13.28 12.36 16.88
C PHE A 51 -14.22 12.40 18.11
N PRO A 52 -14.69 11.23 18.60
CA PRO A 52 -15.43 11.19 19.87
C PRO A 52 -14.50 11.62 21.01
N GLN A 53 -14.86 12.70 21.71
CA GLN A 53 -14.22 13.13 22.94
C GLN A 53 -14.67 12.23 24.09
N ASP A 54 -13.86 11.24 24.45
CA ASP A 54 -14.00 10.54 25.72
C ASP A 54 -13.57 11.46 26.86
N LYS A 55 -14.56 11.89 27.65
CA LYS A 55 -14.39 12.67 28.88
C LYS A 55 -13.80 11.79 29.99
N THR A 56 -12.65 12.15 30.57
CA THR A 56 -12.35 11.85 31.99
C THR A 56 -11.41 12.91 32.62
N SER A 57 -11.68 13.20 33.88
CA SER A 57 -11.25 14.31 34.76
C SER A 57 -9.82 14.18 35.32
N PRO A 58 -9.16 15.27 35.79
CA PRO A 58 -7.82 15.20 36.38
C PRO A 58 -7.84 15.02 37.91
N LEU A 59 -7.06 14.07 38.46
CA LEU A 59 -6.53 14.16 39.83
C LEU A 59 -5.28 13.28 39.99
N ALA A 60 -4.35 13.80 40.78
CA ALA A 60 -2.97 13.37 40.98
C ALA A 60 -2.76 11.91 41.41
N ALA A 61 -1.87 11.22 40.69
CA ALA A 61 -0.86 10.27 41.17
C ALA A 61 0.07 9.97 39.98
N ALA A 62 1.38 9.81 40.23
CA ALA A 62 2.39 9.55 39.19
C ALA A 62 1.93 8.46 38.19
N PRO A 63 2.13 8.62 36.87
CA PRO A 63 1.73 7.58 35.94
C PRO A 63 2.65 6.36 36.14
N PRO A 64 2.12 5.13 36.29
CA PRO A 64 2.95 3.96 36.04
C PRO A 64 3.48 4.08 34.62
N LEU A 65 4.79 3.89 34.44
CA LEU A 65 5.47 3.91 33.15
C LEU A 65 4.61 3.18 32.12
N SER A 66 4.12 3.98 31.17
CA SER A 66 3.19 3.69 30.10
C SER A 66 3.18 2.23 29.63
N SER A 67 2.35 1.37 30.23
CA SER A 67 1.85 0.20 29.51
C SER A 67 0.83 0.73 28.50
N LYS A 68 1.34 1.31 27.40
CA LYS A 68 0.48 1.65 26.26
C LYS A 68 -0.26 0.36 25.91
N PRO A 69 -1.60 0.34 25.89
CA PRO A 69 -2.30 -0.85 25.42
C PRO A 69 -1.79 -1.10 24.01
N ILE A 70 -1.17 -2.27 23.80
CA ILE A 70 -0.83 -2.74 22.46
C ILE A 70 -2.18 -2.93 21.80
N THR A 71 -2.64 -1.91 21.07
CA THR A 71 -3.86 -2.03 20.30
C THR A 71 -3.59 -3.14 19.30
N PRO A 72 -4.39 -4.23 19.31
CA PRO A 72 -4.21 -5.28 18.33
C PRO A 72 -4.42 -4.64 16.97
N ILE A 73 -3.33 -4.57 16.18
CA ILE A 73 -3.41 -4.05 14.81
C ILE A 73 -4.35 -5.00 14.06
N PRO A 74 -5.40 -4.50 13.41
CA PRO A 74 -6.27 -5.35 12.60
C PRO A 74 -5.45 -6.02 11.50
N GLY A 75 -5.32 -7.34 11.54
CA GLY A 75 -4.55 -8.09 10.55
C GLY A 75 -4.10 -9.47 11.03
N THR A 76 -3.58 -10.28 10.11
CA THR A 76 -2.95 -11.56 10.44
C THR A 76 -1.64 -11.28 11.19
N PRO A 77 -1.43 -11.85 12.38
CA PRO A 77 -0.16 -11.69 13.08
C PRO A 77 0.96 -12.32 12.27
N ASP A 78 2.09 -11.62 12.20
CA ASP A 78 3.28 -12.15 11.55
C ASP A 78 3.73 -13.43 12.27
N THR A 79 3.97 -14.50 11.51
CA THR A 79 4.47 -15.77 12.01
C THR A 79 5.87 -16.01 11.44
N LEU A 80 6.73 -16.78 12.12
CA LEU A 80 8.09 -17.07 11.61
C LEU A 80 8.06 -17.66 10.18
N ALA A 81 7.05 -18.47 9.86
CA ALA A 81 6.85 -19.00 8.53
C ALA A 81 6.53 -17.91 7.48
N SER A 82 5.70 -16.90 7.81
CA SER A 82 5.38 -15.82 6.86
C SER A 82 6.61 -14.95 6.57
N ILE A 83 7.45 -14.72 7.57
CA ILE A 83 8.70 -13.97 7.42
C ILE A 83 9.70 -14.71 6.51
N GLN A 84 9.74 -16.04 6.56
CA GLN A 84 10.63 -16.84 5.71
C GLN A 84 10.27 -16.79 4.22
N LEU A 85 9.00 -16.56 3.90
CA LEU A 85 8.52 -16.41 2.52
C LEU A 85 8.91 -15.06 1.89
N LEU A 86 9.26 -14.05 2.70
CA LEU A 86 9.62 -12.73 2.19
C LEU A 86 11.01 -12.73 1.55
N PRO A 87 11.24 -11.93 0.50
CA PRO A 87 12.57 -11.70 -0.03
C PRO A 87 13.54 -11.19 1.03
N ALA A 88 14.82 -11.61 0.96
CA ALA A 88 15.84 -11.30 1.98
C ALA A 88 15.94 -9.81 2.34
N ARG A 89 15.79 -8.93 1.34
CA ARG A 89 15.79 -7.46 1.50
C ARG A 89 14.69 -6.89 2.38
N TYR A 90 13.63 -7.66 2.67
CA TYR A 90 12.49 -7.27 3.50
C TYR A 90 12.39 -8.08 4.81
N ARG A 91 13.28 -9.06 5.02
CA ARG A 91 13.27 -9.87 6.24
C ARG A 91 13.91 -9.09 7.39
N ARG A 92 13.15 -8.87 8.46
CA ARG A 92 13.67 -8.30 9.72
C ARG A 92 14.50 -9.35 10.46
N ARG A 93 15.41 -8.91 11.32
CA ARG A 93 16.15 -9.82 12.21
C ARG A 93 15.23 -10.32 13.33
N PRO A 94 15.34 -11.60 13.74
CA PRO A 94 14.64 -12.08 14.92
C PRO A 94 15.18 -11.36 16.17
N MET A 95 14.27 -10.95 17.04
CA MET A 95 14.58 -10.28 18.30
C MET A 95 14.81 -11.32 19.40
N THR A 96 15.81 -11.11 20.25
CA THR A 96 16.06 -11.97 21.42
C THR A 96 15.21 -11.53 22.61
N VAL A 97 14.96 -12.41 23.57
CA VAL A 97 14.15 -12.08 24.77
C VAL A 97 14.78 -10.94 25.57
N ASP A 98 16.10 -10.99 25.77
CA ASP A 98 16.84 -9.94 26.49
C ASP A 98 16.68 -8.57 25.81
N GLU A 99 16.70 -8.54 24.48
CA GLU A 99 16.51 -7.33 23.67
C GLU A 99 15.06 -6.82 23.76
N MET A 100 14.07 -7.72 23.75
CA MET A 100 12.68 -7.35 23.98
C MET A 100 12.51 -6.65 25.33
N ASP A 101 13.10 -7.20 26.39
CA ASP A 101 13.03 -6.64 27.73
C ASP A 101 13.78 -5.31 27.84
N TYR A 102 14.93 -5.19 27.20
CA TYR A 102 15.71 -3.95 27.16
C TYR A 102 14.93 -2.82 26.45
N ILE A 103 14.27 -3.13 25.33
CA ILE A 103 13.41 -2.19 24.60
C ILE A 103 12.19 -1.80 25.44
N GLN A 104 11.57 -2.76 26.12
CA GLN A 104 10.40 -2.49 26.98
C GLN A 104 10.76 -1.66 28.20
N ARG A 105 11.93 -1.89 28.83
CA ARG A 105 12.43 -1.07 29.94
C ARG A 105 12.83 0.35 29.52
N GLY A 106 13.23 0.54 28.26
CA GLY A 106 13.58 1.86 27.72
C GLY A 106 15.07 2.19 27.72
N GLY A 107 15.95 1.20 27.84
CA GLY A 107 17.39 1.38 27.75
C GLY A 107 18.14 1.02 29.05
N PRO A 108 19.43 1.43 29.15
CA PRO A 108 20.23 1.24 30.35
C PRO A 108 19.97 2.36 31.37
N GLU A 109 20.11 2.03 32.65
CA GLU A 109 20.07 2.98 33.78
C GLU A 109 21.35 3.84 33.85
#